data_AF-A0A7T7VTQ3-F1
#
_entry.id   AF-A0A7T7VTQ3-F1
#
_cell.length_a   1.000
_cell.length_b   1.000
_cell.length_c   1.000
_cell.angle_alpha   90.00
_cell.angle_beta   90.00
_cell.angle_gamma   90.00
#
_symmetry.space_group_name_H-M   'P 1'
#
loop_
_entity.id
_entity.type
_entity.pdbx_description
1 polymer ?
#
loop_
_entity_poly.entity_id
_entity_poly.type
_entity_poly.pdbx_seq_one_letter_code
_entity_poly.pdbx_strand_id
1 'polypeptide(L)'
;MSRDSALDLLAFAVGYRLMSPGERRALRISVLYEMGEAAPATPELAVLWHEDRLIRGEREPTSVYDRWVLMKARDEEARPAFDEQFWRARRADLEGAGFEPKEARDVIASVRASLGNPTGTEGDDNGNFQAAAA
;
A
#
# COMPACT_ATOMS: atom_id res chain seq x y z
N MET A 1 -4.58 6.24 19.19
CA MET A 1 -4.47 7.00 17.93
C MET A 1 -5.62 7.98 17.92
N SER A 2 -5.40 9.26 17.57
CA SER A 2 -6.51 10.21 17.43
C SER A 2 -7.21 10.02 16.08
N ARG A 3 -8.42 10.58 15.95
CA ARG A 3 -9.16 10.55 14.69
C ARG A 3 -8.40 11.25 13.57
N ASP A 4 -7.77 12.39 13.86
CA ASP A 4 -6.98 13.14 12.88
C ASP A 4 -5.77 12.32 12.40
N SER A 5 -5.03 11.70 13.31
CA SER A 5 -3.90 10.84 12.93
C SER A 5 -4.33 9.62 12.10
N ALA A 6 -5.55 9.12 12.30
CA ALA A 6 -6.09 8.02 11.48
C ALA A 6 -6.40 8.47 10.05
N LEU A 7 -6.88 9.71 9.88
CA LEU A 7 -7.10 10.31 8.56
C LEU A 7 -5.77 10.60 7.86
N ASP A 8 -4.76 11.10 8.59
CA ASP A 8 -3.41 11.30 8.04
C ASP A 8 -2.81 9.96 7.59
N LEU A 9 -2.95 8.91 8.40
CA LEU A 9 -2.49 7.56 8.05
C LEU A 9 -3.23 7.01 6.83
N LEU A 10 -4.54 7.23 6.73
CA LEU A 10 -5.33 6.85 5.57
C LEU A 10 -4.83 7.56 4.31
N ALA A 11 -4.66 8.88 4.36
CA ALA A 11 -4.15 9.68 3.25
C ALA A 11 -2.76 9.22 2.82
N PHE A 12 -1.86 8.98 3.78
CA PHE A 12 -0.53 8.43 3.49
C PHE A 12 -0.61 7.05 2.84
N ALA A 13 -1.42 6.13 3.39
CA ALA A 13 -1.55 4.78 2.86
C ALA A 13 -2.11 4.77 1.44
N VAL A 14 -3.08 5.63 1.14
CA VAL A 14 -3.64 5.80 -0.21
C VAL A 14 -2.59 6.38 -1.15
N GLY A 15 -1.91 7.46 -0.76
CA GLY A 15 -0.85 8.08 -1.56
C GLY A 15 0.30 7.11 -1.86
N TYR A 16 0.75 6.35 -0.86
CA TYR A 16 1.76 5.31 -1.02
C TYR A 16 1.32 4.21 -2.01
N ARG A 17 0.03 3.92 -2.07
CA ARG A 17 -0.52 2.89 -2.97
C ARG A 17 -0.72 3.39 -4.40
N LEU A 18 -0.87 4.70 -4.60
CA LEU A 18 -0.88 5.34 -5.91
C LEU A 18 0.51 5.40 -6.56
N MET A 19 1.57 5.40 -5.76
CA MET A 19 2.94 5.28 -6.27
C MET A 19 3.13 3.94 -7.00
N SER A 20 3.90 3.93 -8.08
CA SER A 20 4.38 2.71 -8.70
C SER A 20 5.27 1.91 -7.73
N PRO A 21 5.42 0.59 -7.92
CA PRO A 21 6.36 -0.21 -7.13
C PRO A 21 7.79 0.37 -7.12
N GLY A 22 8.24 0.96 -8.23
CA GLY A 22 9.54 1.63 -8.33
C GLY A 22 9.65 2.87 -7.45
N GLU A 23 8.65 3.75 -7.48
CA GLU A 23 8.60 4.95 -6.62
C GLU A 23 8.55 4.57 -5.14
N ARG A 24 7.80 3.53 -4.77
CA ARG A 24 7.78 3.01 -3.39
C ARG A 24 9.15 2.52 -2.92
N ARG A 25 9.88 1.80 -3.78
CA ARG A 25 11.25 1.35 -3.48
C ARG A 25 12.20 2.52 -3.33
N ALA A 26 12.14 3.48 -4.26
CA ALA A 26 12.95 4.70 -4.19
C ALA A 26 12.69 5.48 -2.90
N LEU A 27 11.42 5.67 -2.51
CA LEU A 27 11.07 6.31 -1.24
C LEU A 27 11.66 5.57 -0.04
N ARG A 28 11.57 4.24 -0.01
CA ARG A 28 12.14 3.42 1.08
C ARG A 28 13.66 3.57 1.17
N ILE A 29 14.35 3.58 0.03
CA ILE A 29 15.80 3.79 -0.04
C ILE A 29 16.14 5.20 0.48
N SER A 30 15.43 6.23 0.04
CA SER A 30 15.65 7.61 0.50
C SER A 30 15.47 7.77 2.00
N VAL A 31 14.40 7.22 2.57
CA VAL A 31 14.14 7.27 4.02
C VAL A 31 15.25 6.57 4.81
N LEU A 32 15.65 5.36 4.39
CA LEU A 32 16.72 4.62 5.06
C LEU A 32 18.09 5.28 4.89
N TYR A 33 18.32 5.97 3.77
CA TYR A 33 19.51 6.76 3.55
C TYR A 33 19.56 7.96 4.51
N GLU A 34 18.48 8.73 4.63
CA GLU A 34 18.38 9.85 5.58
C GLU A 34 18.53 9.39 7.04
N MET A 35 17.89 8.27 7.41
CA MET A 35 18.07 7.65 8.73
C MET A 35 19.48 7.11 8.94
N GLY A 36 20.14 6.61 7.89
CA GLY A 36 21.52 6.11 7.91
C GLY A 36 22.57 7.22 8.00
N GLU A 37 22.27 8.42 7.50
CA GLU A 37 23.06 9.61 7.81
C GLU A 37 22.96 9.99 9.30
N ALA A 38 21.81 9.70 9.93
CA ALA A 38 21.59 9.92 11.36
C ALA A 38 22.04 8.75 12.27
N ALA A 39 22.31 7.56 11.73
CA ALA A 39 22.69 6.34 12.49
C ALA A 39 23.63 5.42 11.67
N PRO A 40 24.78 4.97 12.21
CA PRO A 40 25.80 4.31 11.41
C PRO A 40 25.40 2.89 10.97
N ALA A 41 25.64 2.61 9.68
CA ALA A 41 25.51 1.33 8.99
C ALA A 41 24.15 0.65 9.14
N THR A 42 23.26 0.87 8.17
CA THR A 42 22.04 0.08 7.93
C THR A 42 22.32 -0.99 6.87
N PRO A 43 22.63 -2.26 7.27
CA PRO A 43 22.74 -3.39 6.33
C PRO A 43 21.51 -3.51 5.40
N GLU A 44 20.34 -3.10 5.88
CA GLU A 44 19.11 -3.10 5.08
C GLU A 44 19.23 -2.19 3.84
N LEU A 45 19.95 -1.07 3.92
CA LEU A 45 20.10 -0.15 2.80
C LEU A 45 20.91 -0.77 1.66
N ALA A 46 22.01 -1.47 1.99
CA ALA A 46 22.84 -2.15 0.99
C ALA A 46 22.06 -3.26 0.26
N VAL A 47 21.26 -4.04 1.00
CA VAL A 47 20.39 -5.06 0.41
C VAL A 47 19.38 -4.45 -0.54
N LEU A 48 18.69 -3.37 -0.14
CA LEU A 48 17.69 -2.71 -0.99
C LEU A 48 18.30 -2.10 -2.26
N TRP A 49 19.51 -1.55 -2.18
CA TRP A 49 20.23 -1.10 -3.38
C TRP A 49 20.56 -2.23 -4.34
N HIS A 50 20.98 -3.39 -3.82
CA HIS A 50 21.25 -4.56 -4.66
C HIS A 50 19.99 -5.11 -5.32
N GLU A 51 18.87 -5.12 -4.60
CA GLU A 51 17.57 -5.52 -5.13
C GLU A 51 17.06 -4.55 -6.19
N ASP A 52 17.16 -3.23 -5.97
CA ASP A 52 16.68 -2.24 -6.94
C ASP A 52 17.46 -2.31 -8.26
N ARG A 53 18.79 -2.41 -8.19
CA ARG A 53 19.63 -2.60 -9.39
C ARG A 53 19.29 -3.88 -10.15
N LEU A 54 18.99 -4.96 -9.43
CA LEU A 54 18.54 -6.22 -10.02
C LEU A 54 17.19 -6.06 -10.74
N ILE A 55 16.22 -5.40 -10.10
CA ILE A 55 14.88 -5.17 -10.69
C ILE A 55 14.96 -4.23 -11.91
N ARG A 56 15.87 -3.26 -11.90
CA ARG A 56 16.14 -2.35 -13.04
C ARG A 56 16.93 -3.00 -14.18
N GLY A 57 17.37 -4.26 -14.02
CA GLY A 57 18.15 -4.98 -15.03
C GLY A 57 19.61 -4.53 -15.14
N GLU A 58 20.13 -3.80 -14.15
CA GLU A 58 21.53 -3.37 -14.12
C GLU A 58 22.49 -4.48 -13.69
N ARG A 59 21.94 -5.63 -13.27
CA ARG A 59 22.67 -6.80 -12.82
C ARG A 59 21.90 -8.06 -13.18
N GLU A 60 22.61 -9.09 -13.65
CA GLU A 60 22.05 -10.41 -13.88
C GLU A 60 21.77 -11.17 -12.57
N PRO A 61 20.68 -11.97 -12.50
CA PRO A 61 20.40 -12.80 -11.34
C PRO A 61 21.40 -13.95 -11.25
N THR A 62 22.14 -14.00 -10.15
CA THR A 62 23.19 -14.99 -9.88
C THR A 62 22.75 -16.07 -8.88
N SER A 63 21.69 -15.81 -8.12
CA SER A 63 21.26 -16.67 -7.02
C SER A 63 19.77 -17.02 -7.11
N VAL A 64 19.35 -18.00 -6.29
CA VAL A 64 17.93 -18.31 -6.08
C VAL A 64 17.20 -17.12 -5.46
N TYR A 65 17.87 -16.40 -4.55
CA TYR A 65 17.33 -15.19 -3.94
C TYR A 65 17.03 -14.12 -5.00
N ASP A 66 17.95 -13.89 -5.95
CA ASP A 66 17.77 -12.90 -7.01
C ASP A 66 16.54 -13.21 -7.89
N ARG A 67 16.40 -14.48 -8.29
CA ARG A 67 15.24 -14.92 -9.07
C ARG A 67 13.93 -14.77 -8.29
N TRP A 68 13.96 -15.03 -6.98
CA TRP A 68 12.82 -14.80 -6.11
C TRP A 68 12.48 -13.30 -6.00
N VAL A 69 13.46 -12.41 -5.85
CA VAL A 69 13.27 -10.95 -5.85
C VAL A 69 12.60 -10.49 -7.14
N LEU A 70 13.09 -10.96 -8.30
CA LEU A 70 12.49 -10.63 -9.60
C LEU A 70 11.05 -11.13 -9.73
N MET A 71 10.78 -12.37 -9.31
CA MET A 71 9.41 -12.92 -9.28
C MET A 71 8.51 -12.06 -8.40
N LYS A 72 8.97 -11.70 -7.20
CA LYS A 72 8.23 -10.85 -6.26
C LYS A 72 7.93 -9.46 -6.83
N ALA A 73 8.89 -8.86 -7.53
CA ALA A 73 8.70 -7.56 -8.18
C ALA A 73 7.62 -7.63 -9.27
N ARG A 74 7.62 -8.68 -10.09
CA ARG A 74 6.59 -8.92 -11.12
C ARG A 74 5.21 -9.15 -10.50
N ASP A 75 5.15 -9.95 -9.43
CA ASP A 75 3.91 -10.17 -8.68
C ASP A 75 3.37 -8.86 -8.08
N GLU A 76 4.25 -7.99 -7.58
CA GLU A 76 3.85 -6.70 -7.03
C GLU A 76 3.29 -5.76 -8.11
N GLU A 77 3.91 -5.74 -9.29
CA GLU A 77 3.48 -4.94 -10.43
C GLU A 77 2.13 -5.40 -10.99
N ALA A 78 1.85 -6.71 -10.95
CA ALA A 78 0.59 -7.27 -11.40
C ALA A 78 -0.57 -7.09 -10.40
N ARG A 79 -0.28 -6.75 -9.13
CA ARG A 79 -1.32 -6.59 -8.12
C ARG A 79 -2.10 -5.30 -8.32
N PRO A 80 -3.44 -5.33 -8.17
CA PRO A 80 -4.22 -4.11 -8.08
C PRO A 80 -3.66 -3.20 -6.98
N ALA A 81 -3.62 -1.89 -7.26
CA ALA A 81 -3.22 -0.90 -6.28
C ALA A 81 -4.12 -1.03 -5.03
N PHE A 82 -5.44 -1.04 -5.23
CA PHE A 82 -6.41 -1.13 -4.15
C PHE A 82 -7.21 -2.43 -4.26
N ASP A 83 -7.03 -3.33 -3.29
CA ASP A 83 -7.86 -4.52 -3.13
C ASP A 83 -8.81 -4.38 -1.92
N GLU A 84 -9.77 -5.30 -1.80
CA GLU A 84 -10.71 -5.27 -0.67
C GLU A 84 -10.03 -5.50 0.70
N GLN A 85 -8.88 -6.18 0.72
CA GLN A 85 -8.11 -6.34 1.94
C GLN A 85 -7.54 -5.00 2.42
N PHE A 86 -7.00 -4.18 1.52
CA PHE A 86 -6.53 -2.83 1.80
C PHE A 86 -7.65 -1.98 2.41
N TRP A 87 -8.83 -1.96 1.78
CA TRP A 87 -9.96 -1.17 2.26
C TRP A 87 -10.49 -1.64 3.61
N ARG A 88 -10.54 -2.95 3.85
CA ARG A 88 -10.93 -3.52 5.15
C ARG A 88 -9.94 -3.13 6.25
N ALA A 89 -8.64 -3.20 5.99
CA ALA A 89 -7.63 -2.81 6.96
C ALA A 89 -7.76 -1.32 7.33
N ARG A 90 -7.94 -0.45 6.33
CA ARG A 90 -8.14 1.00 6.57
C ARG A 90 -9.39 1.32 7.36
N ARG A 91 -10.48 0.59 7.13
CA ARG A 91 -11.70 0.74 7.93
C ARG A 91 -11.47 0.35 9.40
N ALA A 92 -10.78 -0.77 9.64
CA ALA A 92 -10.45 -1.20 10.99
C ALA A 92 -9.54 -0.19 11.71
N ASP A 93 -8.60 0.45 10.99
CA ASP A 93 -7.77 1.52 11.54
C ASP A 93 -8.60 2.74 11.97
N LEU A 94 -9.61 3.13 11.18
CA LEU A 94 -10.54 4.21 11.50
C LEU A 94 -11.43 3.86 12.70
N GLU A 95 -12.03 2.67 12.70
CA GLU A 95 -12.85 2.19 13.83
C GLU A 95 -12.02 2.13 15.12
N GLY A 96 -10.78 1.64 15.05
CA GLY A 96 -9.83 1.62 16.19
C GLY A 96 -9.42 3.02 16.68
N ALA A 97 -9.62 4.06 15.88
CA ALA A 97 -9.40 5.46 16.25
C ALA A 97 -10.67 6.15 16.80
N GLY A 98 -11.79 5.43 16.91
CA GLY A 98 -13.04 5.95 17.48
C GLY A 98 -14.00 6.55 16.46
N PHE A 99 -13.89 6.17 15.18
CA PHE A 99 -14.95 6.41 14.20
C PHE A 99 -16.04 5.35 14.38
N GLU A 100 -17.30 5.75 14.25
CA GLU A 100 -18.41 4.78 14.21
C GLU A 100 -18.29 3.92 12.94
N PRO A 101 -18.72 2.64 12.94
CA PRO A 101 -18.56 1.76 11.77
C PRO A 101 -19.15 2.33 10.47
N LYS A 102 -20.30 3.01 10.57
CA LYS A 102 -20.93 3.71 9.45
C LYS A 102 -20.07 4.88 8.96
N GLU A 103 -19.56 5.68 9.89
CA GLU A 103 -18.71 6.82 9.57
C GLU A 103 -17.40 6.38 8.88
N ALA A 104 -16.76 5.33 9.39
CA ALA A 104 -15.58 4.74 8.77
C ALA A 104 -15.87 4.22 7.35
N ARG A 105 -17.02 3.58 7.14
CA ARG A 105 -17.48 3.13 5.81
C ARG A 105 -17.66 4.31 4.86
N ASP A 106 -18.32 5.37 5.30
CA ASP A 106 -18.61 6.57 4.49
C ASP A 106 -17.32 7.29 4.07
N VAL A 107 -16.34 7.40 4.98
CA VAL A 107 -15.01 7.94 4.67
C VAL A 107 -14.32 7.11 3.58
N ILE A 108 -14.30 5.78 3.71
CA ILE A 108 -13.67 4.91 2.70
C ILE A 108 -14.41 5.00 1.36
N ALA A 109 -15.74 5.06 1.36
CA ALA A 109 -16.53 5.22 0.14
C ALA A 109 -16.21 6.54 -0.57
N SER A 110 -16.11 7.64 0.18
CA SER A 110 -15.73 8.97 -0.34
C SER A 110 -14.35 8.94 -1.01
N VAL A 111 -13.37 8.29 -0.38
CA VAL A 111 -12.02 8.14 -0.96
C VAL A 111 -12.04 7.26 -2.20
N ARG A 112 -12.76 6.14 -2.21
CA ARG A 112 -12.89 5.28 -3.41
C ARG A 112 -13.50 6.04 -4.59
N ALA A 113 -14.51 6.87 -4.32
CA ALA A 113 -15.14 7.71 -5.33
C ALA A 113 -14.16 8.77 -5.89
N SER A 114 -13.37 9.44 -5.04
CA SER A 114 -12.40 10.46 -5.49
C SER A 114 -11.26 9.87 -6.33
N LEU A 115 -10.93 8.60 -6.12
CA LEU A 115 -9.96 7.85 -6.93
C LEU A 115 -10.50 7.35 -8.28
N GLY A 116 -11.76 7.65 -8.61
CA GLY A 116 -12.41 7.16 -9.83
C GLY A 116 -12.65 5.65 -9.81
N ASN A 117 -12.75 5.06 -8.61
CA ASN A 117 -12.91 3.61 -8.41
C ASN A 117 -14.22 3.31 -7.66
N PRO A 118 -15.40 3.61 -8.26
CA PRO A 118 -16.63 3.86 -7.52
C PRO A 118 -17.32 2.61 -6.93
N THR A 119 -16.97 1.37 -7.27
CA THR A 119 -17.77 0.21 -6.81
C THR A 119 -16.96 -1.06 -6.57
N GLY A 120 -16.90 -1.47 -5.30
CA GLY A 120 -17.14 -2.87 -4.94
C GLY A 120 -18.59 -2.93 -4.49
N THR A 121 -19.37 -3.89 -4.98
CA THR A 121 -20.80 -4.06 -4.65
C THR A 121 -21.02 -3.93 -3.15
N GLU A 122 -21.88 -2.99 -2.77
CA GLU A 122 -22.26 -2.80 -1.38
C GLU A 122 -22.88 -4.09 -0.85
N GLY A 123 -22.21 -4.70 0.12
CA GLY A 123 -22.88 -5.56 1.08
C GLY A 123 -23.70 -4.66 2.01
N ASP A 124 -24.99 -4.94 2.14
CA ASP A 124 -25.79 -4.36 3.22
C ASP A 124 -25.22 -4.79 4.59
N ASP A 125 -25.68 -4.16 5.67
CA ASP A 125 -25.23 -4.45 7.04
C ASP A 125 -25.52 -5.92 7.49
N ASN A 126 -26.13 -6.72 6.61
CA ASN A 126 -26.43 -8.14 6.80
C ASN A 126 -25.61 -9.07 5.88
N GLY A 127 -24.65 -8.54 5.12
CA GLY A 127 -23.78 -9.34 4.25
C GLY A 127 -24.40 -9.76 2.93
N ASN A 128 -25.47 -9.10 2.47
CA ASN A 128 -26.12 -9.41 1.20
C ASN A 128 -25.65 -8.48 0.08
N PHE A 129 -25.18 -9.05 -1.03
CA PHE A 129 -24.74 -8.30 -2.21
C PHE A 129 -25.94 -8.06 -3.13
N GLN A 130 -26.34 -6.81 -3.32
CA GLN A 130 -27.29 -6.45 -4.37
C GLN A 130 -26.52 -6.08 -5.65
N ALA A 131 -26.75 -6.84 -6.72
CA ALA A 131 -26.29 -6.50 -8.05
C ALA A 131 -27.13 -5.34 -8.57
N ALA A 132 -26.48 -4.24 -8.98
CA ALA A 132 -27.14 -3.22 -9.78
C ALA A 132 -27.48 -3.84 -11.15
N ALA A 133 -28.77 -4.03 -11.41
CA ALA A 133 -29.27 -4.42 -12.72
C ALA A 133 -29.04 -3.27 -13.71
N ALA A 134 -28.52 -3.62 -14.90
CA ALA A 134 -28.30 -2.73 -16.03
C ALA A 134 -29.62 -2.22 -16.65
#